data_AF-A0A3B0Y887-F1
#
_entry.id   AF-A0A3B0Y887-F1
#
_cell.length_a   1.000
_cell.length_b   1.000
_cell.length_c   1.000
_cell.angle_alpha   90.00
_cell.angle_beta   90.00
_cell.angle_gamma   90.00
#
_symmetry.space_group_name_H-M   'P 1'
#
loop_
_entity.id
_entity.type
_entity.pdbx_description
1 polymer ?
#
loop_
_entity_poly.entity_id
_entity_poly.type
_entity_poly.pdbx_seq_one_letter_code
_entity_poly.pdbx_strand_id
1 'polypeptide(L)'
;MKKLALIALIAIFLSACQANVRSPLPTGTTFHLNEDIEFHPLQVAVYFQYGKIVEANSIDDYKSNCTLEVKHKLKRTQIFTPDSFSITRIHREITDQYKLGSLRSQAFAFGGASRYPEYITEIYLYSKRQSNIYKLTCQHLEEPESPRHLTPKDIQNTLGGIITITYPH
;
A
#
# COMPACT_ATOMS: atom_id res chain seq x y z
N MET A 1 -52.92 -13.98 -2.86
CA MET A 1 -51.90 -14.76 -3.59
C MET A 1 -51.12 -13.95 -4.64
N LYS A 2 -51.73 -13.03 -5.41
CA LYS A 2 -51.02 -12.18 -6.40
C LYS A 2 -50.00 -11.18 -5.82
N LYS A 3 -50.17 -10.72 -4.58
CA LYS A 3 -49.24 -9.76 -3.93
C LYS A 3 -47.94 -10.40 -3.42
N LEU A 4 -47.92 -11.71 -3.14
CA LEU A 4 -46.69 -12.42 -2.74
C LEU A 4 -45.76 -12.70 -3.93
N ALA A 5 -46.31 -12.90 -5.13
CA ALA A 5 -45.52 -13.10 -6.34
C ALA A 5 -44.72 -11.85 -6.75
N LEU A 6 -45.23 -10.65 -6.42
CA LEU A 6 -44.58 -9.39 -6.75
C LEU A 6 -43.36 -9.08 -5.85
N ILE A 7 -43.39 -9.54 -4.59
CA ILE A 7 -42.29 -9.31 -3.62
C ILE A 7 -41.11 -10.24 -3.92
N ALA A 8 -41.37 -11.47 -4.37
CA ALA A 8 -40.33 -12.42 -4.75
C ALA A 8 -39.50 -11.97 -5.98
N LEU A 9 -40.08 -11.17 -6.87
CA LEU A 9 -39.39 -10.71 -8.09
C LEU A 9 -38.38 -9.58 -7.83
N ILE A 10 -38.56 -8.79 -6.75
CA ILE A 10 -37.70 -7.63 -6.43
C ILE A 10 -36.42 -8.07 -5.69
N ALA A 11 -36.47 -9.17 -4.94
CA ALA A 11 -35.31 -9.68 -4.19
C ALA A 11 -34.20 -10.28 -5.08
N ILE A 12 -34.50 -10.62 -6.34
CA ILE A 12 -33.54 -11.27 -7.26
C ILE A 12 -32.63 -10.25 -7.96
N PHE A 13 -32.97 -8.95 -7.95
CA PHE A 13 -32.19 -7.91 -8.64
C PHE A 13 -31.09 -7.24 -7.80
N LEU A 14 -30.90 -7.63 -6.52
CA LEU A 14 -29.86 -7.06 -5.65
C LEU A 14 -28.51 -7.81 -5.69
N SER A 15 -28.34 -8.82 -6.54
CA SER A 15 -27.07 -9.56 -6.68
C SER A 15 -26.10 -8.95 -7.72
N ALA A 16 -26.23 -7.65 -8.02
CA ALA A 16 -25.39 -7.00 -9.02
C ALA A 16 -24.08 -6.45 -8.41
N CYS A 17 -22.98 -7.12 -8.77
CA CYS A 17 -21.58 -6.63 -8.77
C CYS A 17 -20.94 -6.24 -7.43
N GLN A 18 -20.46 -7.23 -6.67
CA GLN A 18 -19.16 -7.03 -6.03
C GLN A 18 -18.09 -7.17 -7.12
N ALA A 19 -17.52 -6.05 -7.56
CA ALA A 19 -16.28 -6.07 -8.32
C ALA A 19 -15.22 -6.71 -7.43
N ASN A 20 -14.98 -8.00 -7.62
CA ASN A 20 -14.00 -8.76 -6.86
C ASN A 20 -12.62 -8.31 -7.33
N VAL A 21 -12.14 -7.17 -6.83
CA VAL A 21 -10.79 -6.68 -7.09
C VAL A 21 -9.84 -7.71 -6.51
N ARG A 22 -9.31 -8.56 -7.40
CA ARG A 22 -8.41 -9.64 -7.01
C ARG A 22 -7.20 -9.04 -6.31
N SER A 23 -6.94 -9.51 -5.09
CA SER A 23 -5.74 -9.14 -4.33
C SER A 23 -4.49 -9.33 -5.21
N PRO A 24 -3.55 -8.36 -5.25
CA PRO A 24 -2.31 -8.51 -6.02
C PRO A 24 -1.43 -9.64 -5.50
N LEU A 25 -1.59 -10.03 -4.23
CA LEU A 25 -0.83 -11.09 -3.59
C LEU A 25 -1.76 -12.25 -3.21
N PRO A 26 -1.36 -13.51 -3.48
CA PRO A 26 -2.11 -14.69 -3.03
C PRO A 26 -2.26 -14.74 -1.51
N THR A 27 -3.37 -15.31 -1.03
CA THR A 27 -3.57 -15.60 0.40
C THR A 27 -2.49 -16.56 0.90
N GLY A 28 -1.85 -16.24 2.03
CA GLY A 28 -0.72 -17.02 2.57
C GLY A 28 0.66 -16.50 2.16
N THR A 29 0.72 -15.43 1.34
CA THR A 29 1.98 -14.71 1.08
C THR A 29 2.59 -14.21 2.39
N THR A 30 3.90 -14.37 2.53
CA THR A 30 4.68 -13.94 3.69
C THR A 30 5.79 -12.98 3.26
N PHE A 31 6.00 -11.92 4.03
CA PHE A 31 7.13 -11.00 3.87
C PHE A 31 8.21 -11.36 4.90
N HIS A 32 9.46 -11.45 4.48
CA HIS A 32 10.60 -11.78 5.34
C HIS A 32 11.55 -10.60 5.40
N LEU A 33 11.70 -10.02 6.59
CA LEU A 33 12.75 -9.06 6.87
C LEU A 33 14.05 -9.84 7.09
N ASN A 34 15.08 -9.57 6.29
CA ASN A 34 16.34 -10.32 6.28
C ASN A 34 17.49 -9.60 6.97
N GLU A 35 17.33 -8.30 7.24
CA GLU A 35 18.35 -7.44 7.83
C GLU A 35 17.74 -6.61 8.97
N ASP A 36 18.59 -6.04 9.83
CA ASP A 36 18.13 -5.12 10.88
C ASP A 36 17.63 -3.81 10.24
N ILE A 37 16.45 -3.33 10.66
CA ILE A 37 15.95 -1.99 10.30
C ILE A 37 15.91 -1.12 11.55
N GLU A 38 16.55 0.05 11.45
CA GLU A 38 16.53 1.07 12.48
C GLU A 38 15.45 2.13 12.21
N PHE A 39 14.67 2.44 13.24
CA PHE A 39 13.84 3.64 13.30
C PHE A 39 14.41 4.55 14.39
N HIS A 40 14.90 5.72 13.98
CA HIS A 40 15.41 6.75 14.88
C HIS A 40 14.32 7.26 15.84
N PRO A 41 14.69 7.99 16.92
CA PRO A 41 13.73 8.57 17.83
C PRO A 41 12.64 9.37 17.10
N LEU A 42 11.38 9.08 17.43
CA LEU A 42 10.17 9.69 16.87
C LEU A 42 9.89 9.39 15.38
N GLN A 43 10.71 8.59 14.72
CA GLN A 43 10.48 8.12 13.35
C GLN A 43 9.32 7.13 13.30
N VAL A 44 8.50 7.23 12.25
CA VAL A 44 7.31 6.39 12.03
C VAL A 44 7.40 5.53 10.78
N ALA A 45 8.35 5.81 9.90
CA ALA A 45 8.45 5.23 8.57
C ALA A 45 9.90 5.05 8.13
N VAL A 46 10.19 3.96 7.43
CA VAL A 46 11.43 3.73 6.65
C VAL A 46 11.05 3.52 5.19
N TYR A 47 11.81 4.12 4.29
CA TYR A 47 11.48 4.20 2.87
C TYR A 47 12.42 3.33 2.04
N PHE A 48 11.86 2.66 1.03
CA PHE A 48 12.55 1.75 0.15
C PHE A 48 12.36 2.16 -1.29
N GLN A 49 13.45 2.24 -2.03
CA GLN A 49 13.44 2.44 -3.48
C GLN A 49 14.67 1.77 -4.10
N TYR A 50 14.50 1.13 -5.26
CA TYR A 50 15.60 0.45 -5.97
C TYR A 50 16.34 -0.61 -5.14
N GLY A 51 15.65 -1.30 -4.23
CA GLY A 51 16.19 -2.38 -3.43
C GLY A 51 17.07 -1.95 -2.26
N LYS A 52 16.96 -0.69 -1.83
CA LYS A 52 17.70 -0.11 -0.71
C LYS A 52 16.82 0.80 0.13
N ILE A 53 17.24 1.06 1.38
CA ILE A 53 16.66 2.13 2.20
C ILE A 53 17.12 3.48 1.66
N VAL A 54 16.18 4.43 1.58
CA VAL A 54 16.42 5.80 1.08
C VAL A 54 15.85 6.83 2.05
N GLU A 55 16.33 8.07 1.93
CA GLU A 55 15.77 9.20 2.66
C GLU A 55 14.44 9.64 2.06
N ALA A 56 13.49 10.09 2.89
CA ALA A 56 12.14 10.48 2.46
C ALA A 56 12.14 11.52 1.32
N ASN A 57 13.07 12.49 1.38
CA ASN A 57 13.21 13.56 0.39
C ASN A 57 13.95 13.15 -0.90
N SER A 58 14.45 11.92 -0.97
CA SER A 58 15.19 11.38 -2.12
C SER A 58 14.36 10.43 -2.98
N ILE A 59 13.10 10.20 -2.59
CA ILE A 59 12.17 9.34 -3.32
C ILE A 59 11.81 10.01 -4.65
N ASP A 60 11.99 9.27 -5.74
CA ASP A 60 11.40 9.60 -7.03
C ASP A 60 9.98 9.02 -7.08
N ASP A 61 8.96 9.86 -6.92
CA ASP A 61 7.56 9.43 -6.85
C ASP A 61 7.06 8.76 -8.14
N TYR A 62 7.72 9.00 -9.28
CA TYR A 62 7.41 8.35 -10.58
C TYR A 62 7.92 6.91 -10.67
N LYS A 63 8.56 6.43 -9.60
CA LYS A 63 9.20 5.13 -9.53
C LYS A 63 8.66 4.39 -8.32
N SER A 64 8.56 3.07 -8.46
CA SER A 64 8.09 2.18 -7.41
C SER A 64 8.84 2.46 -6.10
N ASN A 65 8.11 2.83 -5.06
CA ASN A 65 8.64 3.01 -3.72
C ASN A 65 7.75 2.29 -2.71
N CYS A 66 8.32 1.89 -1.59
CA CYS A 66 7.58 1.29 -0.48
C CYS A 66 7.97 1.96 0.85
N THR A 67 7.02 2.06 1.76
CA THR A 67 7.20 2.64 3.10
C THR A 67 6.79 1.63 4.14
N LEU A 68 7.70 1.26 5.04
CA LEU A 68 7.44 0.38 6.18
C LEU A 68 7.13 1.24 7.41
N GLU A 69 5.96 1.03 8.02
CA GLU A 69 5.43 1.90 9.06
C GLU A 69 5.27 1.18 10.40
N VAL A 70 5.47 1.95 11.49
CA VAL A 70 5.25 1.51 12.88
C VAL A 70 4.00 2.15 13.50
N LYS A 71 3.28 1.40 14.33
CA LYS A 71 2.06 1.88 15.02
C LYS A 71 2.38 2.97 16.03
N HIS A 72 3.49 2.82 16.74
CA HIS A 72 3.91 3.70 17.82
C HIS A 72 5.34 4.17 17.60
N LYS A 73 5.50 5.50 17.53
CA LYS A 73 6.82 6.13 17.63
C LYS A 73 7.31 6.14 19.07
N LEU A 74 8.59 5.87 19.27
CA LEU A 74 9.23 5.92 20.59
C LEU A 74 10.24 7.06 20.65
N LYS A 75 10.53 7.58 21.86
CA LYS A 75 11.58 8.60 22.08
C LYS A 75 13.01 8.04 22.01
N ARG A 76 13.15 6.76 21.71
CA ARG A 76 14.42 6.03 21.56
C ARG A 76 14.43 5.31 20.23
N THR A 77 15.63 5.01 19.74
CA THR A 77 15.82 4.13 18.59
C THR A 77 15.09 2.81 18.79
N GLN A 78 14.42 2.37 17.73
CA GLN A 78 13.80 1.04 17.64
C GLN A 78 14.57 0.25 16.58
N ILE A 79 15.01 -0.95 16.94
CA ILE A 79 15.68 -1.86 16.01
C ILE A 79 14.76 -3.06 15.81
N PHE A 80 14.41 -3.33 14.56
CA PHE A 80 13.66 -4.50 14.15
C PHE A 80 14.61 -5.47 13.46
N THR A 81 14.90 -6.57 14.14
CA THR A 81 15.74 -7.67 13.64
C THR A 81 15.00 -8.56 12.63
N PRO A 82 15.69 -9.44 11.89
CA PRO A 82 15.06 -10.39 10.99
C PRO A 82 13.86 -11.15 11.58
N ASP A 83 12.78 -11.18 10.81
CA ASP A 83 11.50 -11.78 11.19
C ASP A 83 10.58 -12.01 9.97
N SER A 84 9.49 -12.74 10.18
CA SER A 84 8.48 -12.99 9.13
C SER A 84 7.13 -12.38 9.48
N PHE A 85 6.50 -11.79 8.48
CA PHE A 85 5.23 -11.09 8.58
C PHE A 85 4.18 -11.75 7.72
N SER A 86 3.07 -12.16 8.34
CA SER A 86 1.88 -12.56 7.60
C SER A 86 1.09 -11.33 7.17
N ILE A 87 0.42 -11.45 6.02
CA ILE A 87 -0.49 -10.41 5.53
C ILE A 87 -1.87 -10.62 6.15
N THR A 88 -2.39 -9.58 6.81
CA THR A 88 -3.72 -9.60 7.42
C THR A 88 -4.78 -8.92 6.55
N ARG A 89 -4.38 -7.93 5.75
CA ARG A 89 -5.25 -7.20 4.84
C ARG A 89 -4.45 -6.55 3.74
N ILE A 90 -5.03 -6.46 2.54
CA ILE A 90 -4.52 -5.64 1.44
C ILE A 90 -5.59 -4.65 1.03
N HIS A 91 -5.21 -3.40 0.83
CA HIS A 91 -6.06 -2.35 0.28
C HIS A 91 -5.37 -1.67 -0.90
N ARG A 92 -6.14 -1.35 -1.93
CA ARG A 92 -5.65 -0.66 -3.12
C ARG A 92 -6.46 0.60 -3.31
N GLU A 93 -5.76 1.70 -3.52
CA GLU A 93 -6.32 3.03 -3.70
C GLU A 93 -5.67 3.69 -4.91
N ILE A 94 -6.44 4.54 -5.58
CA ILE A 94 -5.94 5.44 -6.61
C ILE A 94 -6.32 6.84 -6.14
N THR A 95 -5.33 7.69 -5.89
CA THR A 95 -5.59 9.08 -5.50
C THR A 95 -5.60 9.95 -6.76
N ASP A 96 -6.81 10.31 -7.20
CA ASP A 96 -7.01 11.29 -8.27
C ASP A 96 -7.14 12.68 -7.65
N GLN A 97 -6.11 13.53 -7.82
CA GLN A 97 -6.23 14.94 -7.42
C GLN A 97 -7.18 15.76 -8.32
N TYR A 98 -7.77 15.13 -9.35
CA TYR A 98 -8.70 15.75 -10.29
C TYR A 98 -10.07 16.13 -9.70
N LYS A 99 -10.43 15.62 -8.51
CA LYS A 99 -11.73 15.89 -7.88
C LYS A 99 -11.80 17.16 -7.04
N LEU A 100 -10.81 18.05 -7.10
CA LEU A 100 -10.92 19.37 -6.47
C LEU A 100 -11.49 20.40 -7.47
N GLY A 101 -12.80 20.30 -7.69
CA GLY A 101 -13.56 21.34 -8.37
C GLY A 101 -13.31 22.70 -7.70
N SER A 102 -12.97 23.71 -8.50
CA SER A 102 -12.85 25.14 -8.18
C SER A 102 -11.61 25.67 -7.41
N LEU A 103 -10.75 24.86 -6.78
CA LEU A 103 -9.59 25.37 -6.01
C LEU A 103 -8.24 25.31 -6.76
N ARG A 104 -8.29 25.35 -8.10
CA ARG A 104 -7.10 25.29 -8.97
C ARG A 104 -6.08 26.42 -8.73
N SER A 105 -6.48 27.60 -8.28
CA SER A 105 -5.56 28.74 -8.21
C SER A 105 -4.63 28.73 -6.99
N GLN A 106 -4.97 28.00 -5.93
CA GLN A 106 -4.18 28.02 -4.68
C GLN A 106 -3.22 26.83 -4.57
N ALA A 107 -3.58 25.64 -5.06
CA ALA A 107 -2.69 24.46 -5.01
C ALA A 107 -1.42 24.62 -5.87
N PHE A 108 -1.51 25.32 -7.00
CA PHE A 108 -0.34 25.64 -7.82
C PHE A 108 0.57 26.71 -7.19
N ALA A 109 0.04 27.60 -6.33
CA ALA A 109 0.81 28.63 -5.64
C ALA A 109 1.69 28.06 -4.51
N PHE A 110 1.37 26.85 -4.02
CA PHE A 110 2.15 26.13 -3.00
C PHE A 110 2.86 24.88 -3.55
N GLY A 111 2.95 24.72 -4.88
CA GLY A 111 3.70 23.64 -5.53
C GLY A 111 3.13 22.22 -5.35
N GLY A 112 1.86 22.08 -5.00
CA GLY A 112 1.36 20.87 -4.31
C GLY A 112 0.31 20.04 -5.05
N ALA A 113 0.38 19.85 -6.37
CA ALA A 113 -0.48 18.86 -7.04
C ALA A 113 0.22 18.25 -8.27
N SER A 114 0.57 16.96 -8.18
CA SER A 114 0.99 16.19 -9.35
C SER A 114 -0.19 16.02 -10.29
N ARG A 115 0.06 16.09 -11.61
CA ARG A 115 -0.95 15.75 -12.63
C ARG A 115 -1.13 14.24 -12.78
N TYR A 116 -0.31 13.45 -12.12
CA TYR A 116 -0.32 12.01 -12.25
C TYR A 116 -1.09 11.39 -11.10
N PRO A 117 -2.04 10.47 -11.36
CA PRO A 117 -2.68 9.68 -10.30
C PRO A 117 -1.63 8.85 -9.56
N GLU A 118 -1.78 8.76 -8.24
CA GLU A 118 -0.96 7.90 -7.41
C GLU A 118 -1.66 6.55 -7.20
N TYR A 119 -0.97 5.47 -7.51
CA TYR A 119 -1.48 4.11 -7.32
C TYR A 119 -0.86 3.49 -6.08
N ILE A 120 -1.68 3.27 -5.06
CA ILE A 120 -1.24 2.86 -3.73
C ILE A 120 -1.70 1.44 -3.46
N THR A 121 -0.82 0.63 -2.88
CA THR A 121 -1.11 -0.70 -2.34
C THR A 121 -0.67 -0.74 -0.88
N GLU A 122 -1.64 -0.72 0.04
CA GLU A 122 -1.39 -0.89 1.46
C GLU A 122 -1.45 -2.37 1.85
N ILE A 123 -0.40 -2.86 2.50
CA ILE A 123 -0.27 -4.26 2.93
C ILE A 123 -0.12 -4.25 4.45
N TYR A 124 -1.13 -4.76 5.15
CA TYR A 124 -1.15 -4.79 6.61
C TYR A 124 -0.45 -6.04 7.10
N LEU A 125 0.60 -5.84 7.89
CA LEU A 125 1.54 -6.85 8.35
C LEU A 125 1.24 -7.26 9.78
N TYR A 126 1.50 -8.53 10.08
CA TYR A 126 1.46 -9.07 11.43
C TYR A 126 2.67 -9.93 11.72
N SER A 127 3.34 -9.63 12.83
CA SER A 127 4.30 -10.51 13.49
C SER A 127 3.98 -10.57 14.99
N LYS A 128 4.12 -11.77 15.57
CA LYS A 128 4.04 -11.97 17.01
C LYS A 128 5.24 -11.35 17.75
N ARG A 129 6.42 -11.35 17.14
CA ARG A 129 7.67 -10.83 17.74
C ARG A 129 7.80 -9.32 17.54
N GLN A 130 7.29 -8.79 16.43
CA GLN A 130 7.46 -7.40 16.01
C GLN A 130 6.12 -6.72 15.71
N SER A 131 5.23 -6.72 16.71
CA SER A 131 3.84 -6.23 16.56
C SER A 131 3.69 -4.72 16.33
N ASN A 132 4.78 -3.96 16.47
CA ASN A 132 4.79 -2.52 16.21
C ASN A 132 4.95 -2.20 14.71
N ILE A 133 5.63 -3.05 13.92
CA ILE A 133 5.56 -2.97 12.44
C ILE A 133 4.18 -3.45 12.02
N TYR A 134 3.49 -2.69 11.16
CA TYR A 134 2.09 -2.99 10.87
C TYR A 134 1.63 -2.73 9.45
N LYS A 135 2.33 -1.91 8.68
CA LYS A 135 1.93 -1.59 7.32
C LYS A 135 3.14 -1.42 6.43
N LEU A 136 3.04 -1.96 5.23
CA LEU A 136 3.91 -1.69 4.11
C LEU A 136 3.06 -1.03 3.03
N THR A 137 3.33 0.22 2.71
CA THR A 137 2.62 0.98 1.69
C THR A 137 3.50 1.09 0.47
N CYS A 138 3.11 0.49 -0.65
CA CYS A 138 3.86 0.54 -1.90
C CYS A 138 3.11 1.32 -2.97
N GLN A 139 3.78 2.26 -3.62
CA GLN A 139 3.13 3.23 -4.50
C GLN A 139 4.05 3.75 -5.61
N HIS A 140 3.42 4.43 -6.57
CA HIS A 140 4.05 5.21 -7.63
C HIS A 140 3.02 6.16 -8.27
N LEU A 141 3.50 7.27 -8.80
CA LEU A 141 2.79 8.12 -9.76
C LEU A 141 2.90 7.47 -11.14
N GLU A 142 1.78 7.33 -11.83
CA GLU A 142 1.73 6.70 -13.15
C GLU A 142 1.01 7.60 -14.16
N GLU A 143 1.39 7.50 -15.43
CA GLU A 143 0.71 8.24 -16.49
C GLU A 143 -0.74 7.76 -16.65
N PRO A 144 -1.72 8.69 -16.83
CA PRO A 144 -3.13 8.31 -17.00
C PRO A 144 -3.38 7.32 -18.16
N GLU A 145 -2.48 7.29 -19.14
CA GLU A 145 -2.54 6.42 -20.32
C GLU A 145 -2.12 4.97 -20.02
N SER A 146 -1.45 4.71 -18.90
CA SER A 146 -1.00 3.37 -18.47
C SER A 146 -1.40 3.06 -17.01
N PRO A 147 -2.71 3.07 -16.68
CA PRO A 147 -3.18 2.98 -15.31
C PRO A 147 -2.91 1.60 -14.69
N ARG A 148 -1.98 1.51 -13.74
CA ARG A 148 -1.71 0.26 -13.01
C ARG A 148 -1.19 0.53 -11.60
N HIS A 149 -1.48 -0.38 -10.67
CA HIS A 149 -0.63 -0.45 -9.47
C HIS A 149 0.58 -1.34 -9.72
N LEU A 150 1.53 -1.24 -8.81
CA LEU A 150 2.71 -2.10 -8.76
C LEU A 150 2.33 -3.59 -8.76
N THR A 151 3.07 -4.35 -9.56
CA THR A 151 3.01 -5.81 -9.55
C THR A 151 3.78 -6.37 -8.36
N PRO A 152 3.55 -7.65 -7.97
CA PRO A 152 4.36 -8.28 -6.94
C PRO A 152 5.87 -8.26 -7.24
N LYS A 153 6.25 -8.33 -8.53
CA LYS A 153 7.65 -8.21 -8.97
C LYS A 153 8.18 -6.79 -8.76
N ASP A 154 7.39 -5.76 -9.04
CA ASP A 154 7.79 -4.37 -8.79
C ASP A 154 8.02 -4.13 -7.30
N ILE A 155 7.12 -4.66 -6.45
CA ILE A 155 7.26 -4.59 -4.99
C ILE A 155 8.55 -5.31 -4.55
N GLN A 156 8.78 -6.55 -5.02
CA GLN A 156 10.00 -7.29 -4.68
C GLN A 156 11.28 -6.55 -5.10
N ASN A 157 11.31 -5.95 -6.30
CA ASN A 157 12.46 -5.18 -6.76
C ASN A 157 12.68 -3.90 -5.94
N THR A 158 11.59 -3.27 -5.50
CA THR A 158 11.64 -2.05 -4.69
C THR A 158 12.24 -2.32 -3.31
N LEU A 159 11.87 -3.45 -2.71
CA LEU A 159 12.35 -3.89 -1.39
C LEU A 159 13.75 -4.51 -1.44
N GLY A 160 14.13 -5.11 -2.57
CA GLY A 160 15.43 -5.73 -2.75
C GLY A 160 15.64 -6.95 -1.85
N GLY A 161 16.88 -7.16 -1.39
CA GLY A 161 17.22 -8.25 -0.48
C GLY A 161 16.80 -8.01 0.97
N ILE A 162 16.52 -6.76 1.34
CA ILE A 162 16.20 -6.37 2.73
C ILE A 162 14.87 -7.00 3.17
N ILE A 163 13.87 -6.98 2.29
CA ILE A 163 12.60 -7.68 2.49
C ILE A 163 12.28 -8.55 1.27
N THR A 164 12.12 -9.85 1.48
CA THR A 164 11.75 -10.81 0.43
C THR A 164 10.32 -11.33 0.60
N ILE A 165 9.71 -11.71 -0.52
CA ILE A 165 8.33 -12.18 -0.59
C ILE A 165 8.32 -13.67 -0.91
N THR A 166 7.70 -14.47 -0.04
CA THR A 166 7.43 -15.90 -0.28
C THR A 166 5.96 -16.09 -0.57
N TYR A 167 5.66 -16.77 -1.68
CA TYR A 167 4.30 -17.11 -2.08
C TYR A 167 3.92 -18.50 -1.56
N PRO A 168 2.64 -18.76 -1.25
CA PRO A 168 2.17 -20.11 -0.97
C PRO A 168 2.38 -21.02 -2.20
N HIS A 169 2.68 -22.29 -1.95
CA HIS A 169 2.77 -23.34 -2.98
C HIS A 169 1.38 -23.84 -3.40
#